data_AF-A0A7J3ZPI8-F1
#
_entry.id   AF-A0A7J3ZPI8-F1
#
_cell.length_a   1.000
_cell.length_b   1.000
_cell.length_c   1.000
_cell.angle_alpha   90.00
_cell.angle_beta   90.00
_cell.angle_gamma   90.00
#
_symmetry.space_group_name_H-M   'P 1'
#
loop_
_entity.id
_entity.type
_entity.pdbx_description
1 polymer ?
#
loop_
_entity_poly.entity_id
_entity_poly.type
_entity_poly.pdbx_seq_one_letter_code
_entity_poly.pdbx_strand_id
1 'polypeptide(L)' 'MTLPGEVSDAERALTFLLRRRNIDREKVGVIGLSMGGRVAAILSSKDRRVKFVILYSPALGPIEKHISFTN' A
#
# COMPACT_ATOMS: atom_id res chain seq x y z
N MET A 1 8.65 12.46 6.83
CA MET A 1 7.56 11.79 6.10
C MET A 1 8.06 11.46 4.70
N THR A 2 8.20 10.17 4.37
CA THR A 2 8.65 9.71 3.05
C THR A 2 7.75 8.57 2.60
N LEU A 3 7.50 8.44 1.29
CA LEU A 3 6.63 7.38 0.78
C LEU A 3 7.06 5.96 1.21
N PRO A 4 8.36 5.59 1.19
CA PRO A 4 8.79 4.29 1.72
C PRO A 4 8.54 4.15 3.23
N GLY A 5 8.71 5.22 4.00
CA GLY A 5 8.40 5.25 5.43
C GLY A 5 6.91 4.97 5.69
N GLU A 6 6.02 5.68 4.99
CA GLU A 6 4.57 5.48 5.12
C GLU A 6 4.13 4.06 4.75
N VAL A 7 4.73 3.45 3.72
CA VAL A 7 4.46 2.05 3.36
C VAL A 7 4.94 1.10 4.47
N SER A 8 6.13 1.34 5.00
CA SER A 8 6.73 0.59 6.11
C SER A 8 5.90 0.69 7.40
N ASP A 9 5.32 1.86 7.67
CA ASP A 9 4.44 2.08 8.82
C ASP A 9 3.07 1.44 8.62
N ALA A 10 2.50 1.51 7.42
CA ALA A 10 1.25 0.83 7.08
C ALA A 10 1.37 -0.70 7.20
N GLU A 11 2.50 -1.29 6.80
CA GLU A 11 2.78 -2.73 6.99
C GLU A 11 2.87 -3.12 8.48
N ARG A 12 3.48 -2.27 9.31
CA ARG A 12 3.54 -2.46 10.77
C ARG A 12 2.16 -2.32 11.40
N ALA A 13 1.36 -1.35 10.96
CA ALA A 13 -0.02 -1.17 11.40
C ALA A 13 -0.88 -2.40 11.05
N LEU A 14 -0.72 -2.95 9.85
CA LEU A 14 -1.37 -4.20 9.45
C LEU A 14 -0.93 -5.38 10.32
N THR A 15 0.38 -5.54 10.54
CA THR A 15 0.93 -6.59 11.42
C THR A 15 0.40 -6.49 12.84
N PHE A 16 0.30 -5.27 13.36
CA PHE A 16 -0.35 -4.99 14.63
C PHE A 16 -1.79 -5.49 14.55
N LEU A 17 -2.63 -4.97 13.64
CA LEU A 17 -4.06 -5.32 13.49
C LEU A 17 -4.32 -6.83 13.42
N LEU A 18 -3.54 -7.58 12.65
CA LEU A 18 -3.72 -9.02 12.45
C LEU A 18 -3.38 -9.90 13.68
N ARG A 19 -2.80 -9.33 14.73
CA ARG A 19 -2.59 -10.03 16.02
C ARG A 19 -3.86 -10.07 16.88
N ARG A 20 -4.91 -9.34 16.53
CA ARG A 20 -6.17 -9.31 17.30
C ARG A 20 -6.98 -10.56 17.02
N ARG A 21 -7.56 -11.14 18.08
CA ARG A 21 -8.33 -12.40 17.99
C ARG A 21 -9.64 -12.25 17.20
N ASN A 22 -10.17 -11.04 17.09
CA ASN A 22 -11.44 -10.73 16.43
C ASN A 22 -11.29 -10.27 14.96
N ILE A 23 -10.10 -10.44 14.36
CA ILE A 23 -9.86 -10.10 12.95
C ILE A 23 -9.82 -11.39 12.13
N ASP A 24 -10.73 -11.51 11.16
CA ASP A 24 -10.69 -12.57 10.15
C ASP A 24 -9.60 -12.24 9.13
N ARG A 25 -8.50 -13.01 9.15
CA ARG A 25 -7.33 -12.78 8.30
C ARG A 25 -7.60 -12.99 6.81
N GLU A 26 -8.68 -13.68 6.46
CA GLU A 26 -9.07 -13.91 5.07
C GLU A 26 -9.95 -12.77 4.51
N LYS A 27 -10.32 -11.77 5.32
CA LYS A 27 -11.18 -10.64 4.92
C LYS A 27 -10.57 -9.27 5.18
N VAL A 28 -9.24 -9.14 5.04
CA VAL A 28 -8.51 -7.91 5.37
C VAL A 28 -8.25 -7.10 4.11
N GLY A 29 -8.57 -5.81 4.12
CA GLY A 29 -8.27 -4.90 3.03
C GLY A 29 -7.70 -3.58 3.50
N VAL A 30 -7.24 -2.76 2.56
CA VAL A 30 -6.70 -1.42 2.81
C VAL A 30 -7.40 -0.39 1.93
N ILE A 31 -7.69 0.78 2.49
CA ILE A 31 -8.22 1.93 1.77
C ILE A 31 -7.25 3.10 1.90
N GLY A 32 -7.05 3.86 0.82
CA GLY A 32 -6.17 5.02 0.83
C GLY A 32 -6.71 6.17 -0.02
N LEU A 33 -6.66 7.39 0.52
CA LEU A 33 -7.00 8.64 -0.16
C LEU A 33 -5.73 9.35 -0.63
N SER A 34 -5.69 9.86 -1.87
CA SER A 34 -4.60 10.70 -2.36
C SER A 34 -3.22 10.03 -2.17
N MET A 35 -2.28 10.64 -1.45
CA MET A 35 -1.00 10.01 -1.09
C MET A 35 -1.18 8.66 -0.39
N GLY A 36 -2.17 8.54 0.51
CA GLY A 36 -2.53 7.29 1.16
C GLY A 36 -2.97 6.22 0.16
N GLY A 37 -3.59 6.61 -0.96
CA GLY A 37 -3.90 5.71 -2.08
C GLY A 37 -2.64 5.16 -2.75
N ARG A 38 -1.59 5.98 -2.89
CA ARG A 38 -0.27 5.50 -3.38
C ARG A 38 0.37 4.52 -2.40
N VAL A 39 0.30 4.80 -1.10
CA VAL A 39 0.77 3.89 -0.04
C VAL A 39 0.02 2.57 -0.08
N ALA A 40 -1.32 2.61 -0.13
CA ALA A 40 -2.20 1.45 -0.20
C ALA A 40 -1.90 0.57 -1.42
N ALA A 41 -1.72 1.18 -2.60
CA ALA A 41 -1.34 0.47 -3.82
C ALA A 41 0.00 -0.27 -3.66
N ILE A 42 1.04 0.42 -3.18
CA ILE A 42 2.37 -0.18 -2.99
C ILE A 42 2.31 -1.31 -1.94
N LEU A 43 1.68 -1.08 -0.79
CA LEU A 43 1.53 -2.11 0.25
C LEU A 43 0.82 -3.35 -0.29
N SER A 44 -0.33 -3.18 -0.95
CA SER A 44 -1.12 -4.28 -1.51
C SER A 44 -0.37 -5.10 -2.56
N SER A 45 0.59 -4.49 -3.29
CA SER A 45 1.40 -5.19 -4.29
C SER A 45 2.46 -6.11 -3.68
N LYS A 46 2.83 -5.91 -2.40
CA LYS A 46 3.94 -6.62 -1.72
C LYS A 46 3.46 -7.51 -0.59
N ASP A 47 2.37 -7.15 0.08
CA ASP A 47 1.86 -7.84 1.26
C ASP A 47 0.61 -8.67 0.94
N ARG A 48 0.79 -9.98 0.80
CA ARG A 48 -0.31 -10.94 0.48
C ARG A 48 -1.39 -11.03 1.55
N ARG A 49 -1.19 -10.44 2.73
CA ARG A 49 -2.21 -10.38 3.79
C ARG A 49 -3.34 -9.41 3.42
N VAL A 50 -3.10 -8.45 2.52
CA VAL A 50 -4.11 -7.56 1.96
C VAL A 50 -4.88 -8.29 0.85
N LYS A 51 -6.16 -8.56 1.08
CA LYS A 51 -7.04 -9.34 0.18
C LYS A 51 -7.79 -8.47 -0.83
N PHE A 52 -7.99 -7.19 -0.50
CA PHE A 52 -8.58 -6.20 -1.40
C PHE A 52 -8.06 -4.80 -1.07
N VAL A 53 -8.10 -3.91 -2.06
CA VAL A 53 -7.65 -2.52 -1.92
C VAL A 53 -8.68 -1.57 -2.52
N ILE A 54 -8.95 -0.45 -1.83
CA ILE A 54 -9.78 0.64 -2.33
C ILE A 54 -8.88 1.87 -2.49
N LEU A 55 -8.76 2.34 -3.74
CA LEU A 55 -7.94 3.49 -4.09
C LEU A 55 -8.82 4.69 -4.37
N TYR A 56 -8.83 5.65 -3.45
CA TYR A 56 -9.66 6.84 -3.58
C TYR A 56 -8.83 8.04 -4.02
N SER A 57 -9.02 8.47 -5.27
CA SER A 57 -8.21 9.53 -5.91
C SER A 57 -6.70 9.38 -5.65
N PRO A 58 -6.10 8.19 -5.88
CA PRO A 58 -4.73 7.92 -5.45
C PRO A 58 -3.72 8.81 -6.20
N ALA A 59 -2.73 9.34 -5.48
CA ALA A 59 -1.65 10.16 -6.05
C ALA A 59 -0.61 9.27 -6.76
N LEU A 60 -1.04 8.48 -7.73
CA LEU A 60 -0.17 7.63 -8.54
C LEU A 60 0.64 8.53 -9.47
N GLY A 61 1.97 8.35 -9.47
CA GLY A 61 2.82 8.99 -10.46
C GLY A 61 2.65 8.30 -11.83
N PRO A 62 3.02 8.97 -12.93
CA PRO A 62 3.09 8.33 -14.24
C PRO A 62 3.99 7.09 -14.17
N ILE A 63 3.62 6.04 -14.91
CA ILE A 63 4.50 4.90 -15.18
C ILE A 63 5.55 5.40 -16.18
N GLU A 64 6.51 6.21 -15.73
CA GLU A 64 7.60 6.63 -16.59
C GLU A 64 8.46 5.41 -16.92
N LYS A 65 8.45 5.03 -18.21
CA LYS A 65 9.39 4.08 -18.77
C LYS A 65 10.79 4.62 -18.51
N HIS A 66 11.60 3.88 -17.75
CA HIS A 66 13.04 4.00 -17.83
C HIS A 66 13.47 3.68 -19.27
N ILE A 67 13.48 4.69 -20.16
CA ILE A 67 14.25 4.65 -21.40
C ILE A 67 15.45 5.56 -21.14
N SER A 68 16.50 4.95 -20.63
CA SER A 68 17.82 5.57 -20.59
C SER A 68 18.34 5.61 -22.03
N PHE A 69 18.30 6.76 -22.69
CA PHE A 69 19.20 7.01 -23.82
C PHE A 69 20.55 7.39 -23.23
N THR A 70 21.49 6.43 -23.22
CA THR A 70 22.91 6.73 -23.09
C THR A 70 23.39 7.36 -24.41
N ASN A 71 23.88 8.60 -24.34
CA ASN A 71 24.84 9.15 -25.29
C ASN A 71 26.25 8.72 -24.88
#